data_AF-A0A936QWN4-F1
#
_entry.id   AF-A0A936QWN4-F1
#
_cell.length_a   1.000
_cell.length_b   1.000
_cell.length_c   1.000
_cell.angle_alpha   90.00
_cell.angle_beta   90.00
_cell.angle_gamma   90.00
#
_symmetry.space_group_name_H-M   'P 1'
#
loop_
_entity.id
_entity.type
_entity.pdbx_description
1 polymer ?
#
loop_
_entity_poly.entity_id
_entity_poly.type
_entity_poly.pdbx_seq_one_letter_code
_entity_poly.pdbx_strand_id
1 'polypeptide(L)'
;MPTNPFPFMGLDDQGVIAARAKHGRNAIDDKVNGAFWPAVKSAVLEPMFLLLLATSIIYFALGERSEAYFMAGAIVVVSTISTYQDSRSRKALTALRVFSEAQATVVRNNAVVKIPVEDVVVGDHMVVEEGSLLAADGVILQSNDFSVNESILTGEPSPWHAARTHLKVPP
;
A
#
# COMPACT_ATOMS: atom_id res chain seq x y z
N MET A 1 5.64 32.48 14.40
CA MET A 1 5.84 31.04 14.67
C MET A 1 4.49 30.38 14.45
N PRO A 2 4.38 29.22 13.79
CA PRO A 2 3.10 28.53 13.64
C PRO A 2 2.64 28.09 15.04
N THR A 3 1.85 28.93 15.68
CA THR A 3 1.26 28.67 16.99
C THR A 3 0.19 27.61 16.80
N ASN A 4 0.34 26.49 17.50
CA ASN A 4 -0.65 25.45 17.57
C ASN A 4 -1.99 26.02 18.10
N PRO A 5 -3.06 26.03 17.29
CA PRO A 5 -4.37 26.52 17.72
C PRO A 5 -5.13 25.50 18.58
N PHE A 6 -4.60 24.28 18.74
CA PHE A 6 -5.24 23.17 19.44
C PHE A 6 -4.74 23.06 20.88
N PRO A 7 -5.57 22.56 21.83
CA PRO A 7 -5.20 22.42 23.24
C PRO A 7 -4.21 21.25 23.51
N PHE A 8 -3.72 20.59 22.48
CA PHE A 8 -2.86 19.39 22.58
C PHE A 8 -1.43 19.72 22.16
N MET A 9 -0.43 19.44 22.98
CA MET A 9 0.98 19.69 22.62
C MET A 9 1.53 18.72 21.58
N GLY A 10 0.88 17.57 21.39
CA GLY A 10 1.37 16.51 20.50
C GLY A 10 2.57 15.75 21.08
N LEU A 11 3.14 14.87 20.27
CA LEU A 11 4.33 14.10 20.65
C LEU A 11 5.60 14.95 20.51
N ASP A 12 6.58 14.68 21.37
CA ASP A 12 7.94 15.22 21.25
C ASP A 12 8.81 14.33 20.35
N ASP A 13 9.95 14.86 19.89
CA ASP A 13 10.83 14.11 18.98
C ASP A 13 11.33 12.80 19.62
N GLN A 14 11.56 12.78 20.94
CA GLN A 14 11.98 11.57 21.64
C GLN A 14 10.86 10.53 21.72
N GLY A 15 9.62 10.94 22.00
CA GLY A 15 8.44 10.09 21.97
C GLY A 15 8.19 9.49 20.59
N VAL A 16 8.41 10.26 19.52
CA VAL A 16 8.30 9.75 18.13
C VAL A 16 9.34 8.66 17.88
N ILE A 17 10.60 8.86 18.29
CA ILE A 17 11.66 7.86 18.13
C ILE A 17 11.33 6.60 18.91
N ALA A 18 10.86 6.72 20.15
CA ALA A 18 10.49 5.58 20.99
C ALA A 18 9.30 4.80 20.41
N ALA A 19 8.26 5.50 19.95
CA ALA A 19 7.10 4.88 19.32
C ALA A 19 7.49 4.16 18.02
N ARG A 20 8.33 4.79 17.19
CA ARG A 20 8.84 4.20 15.94
C ARG A 20 9.70 2.97 16.19
N ALA A 21 10.55 2.99 17.21
CA ALA A 21 11.37 1.83 17.58
C ALA A 21 10.51 0.64 18.02
N LYS A 22 9.36 0.90 18.67
CA LYS A 22 8.46 -0.14 19.17
C LYS A 22 7.49 -0.67 18.11
N HIS A 23 6.95 0.20 17.26
CA HIS A 23 5.84 -0.13 16.36
C HIS A 23 6.23 -0.13 14.87
N GLY A 24 7.42 0.36 14.51
CA GLY A 24 7.85 0.48 13.12
C GLY A 24 7.26 1.70 12.42
N ARG A 25 7.35 1.70 11.08
CA ARG A 25 6.80 2.77 10.22
C ARG A 25 5.37 2.43 9.83
N ASN A 26 4.55 3.44 9.57
CA ASN A 26 3.18 3.27 9.08
C ASN A 26 3.17 2.97 7.57
N ALA A 27 3.84 1.88 7.19
CA ALA A 27 3.93 1.41 5.82
C ALA A 27 3.57 -0.07 5.78
N ILE A 28 2.75 -0.45 4.81
CA ILE A 28 2.52 -1.87 4.51
C ILE A 28 3.82 -2.37 3.88
N ASP A 29 4.45 -3.35 4.52
CA ASP A 29 5.69 -3.98 4.05
C ASP A 29 5.42 -4.65 2.70
N ASP A 30 5.65 -3.91 1.61
CA ASP A 30 5.72 -4.46 0.27
C ASP A 30 6.96 -5.37 0.25
N LYS A 31 6.80 -6.63 0.65
CA LYS A 31 7.85 -7.65 0.51
C LYS A 31 8.10 -7.92 -0.97
N VAL A 32 8.83 -7.02 -1.62
CA VAL A 32 9.31 -7.16 -3.00
C VAL A 32 10.36 -8.27 -3.10
N ASN A 33 10.97 -8.68 -1.98
CA ASN A 33 12.08 -9.63 -1.94
C ASN A 33 11.71 -11.09 -2.26
N GLY A 34 10.45 -11.38 -2.59
CA GLY A 34 10.01 -12.71 -3.03
C GLY A 34 9.49 -12.77 -4.46
N ALA A 35 9.34 -11.67 -5.20
CA ALA A 35 8.43 -11.62 -6.35
C ALA A 35 8.81 -12.49 -7.56
N PHE A 36 10.09 -12.88 -7.71
CA PHE A 36 10.53 -13.64 -8.89
C PHE A 36 9.97 -15.07 -8.93
N TRP A 37 10.11 -15.85 -7.84
CA TRP A 37 9.65 -17.25 -7.81
C TRP A 37 8.12 -17.39 -7.97
N PRO A 38 7.28 -16.60 -7.28
CA PRO A 38 5.85 -16.57 -7.49
C PRO A 38 5.50 -16.14 -8.91
N ALA A 39 6.15 -15.11 -9.47
CA ALA A 39 5.87 -14.64 -10.83
C ALA A 39 6.15 -15.74 -11.88
N VAL A 40 7.29 -16.43 -11.76
CA VAL A 40 7.62 -17.57 -12.64
C VAL A 40 6.61 -18.70 -12.47
N LYS A 41 6.23 -19.04 -11.23
CA LYS A 41 5.23 -20.10 -10.98
C LYS A 41 3.89 -19.75 -11.60
N SER A 42 3.43 -18.51 -11.46
CA SER A 42 2.19 -18.01 -12.06
C SER A 42 2.24 -18.08 -13.59
N ALA A 43 3.36 -17.68 -14.20
CA ALA A 43 3.54 -17.74 -15.65
C ALA A 43 3.50 -19.18 -16.19
N VAL A 44 4.08 -20.14 -15.46
CA VAL A 44 4.04 -21.57 -15.86
C VAL A 44 2.64 -22.15 -15.73
N LEU A 45 1.82 -21.67 -14.78
CA LEU A 45 0.44 -22.10 -14.56
C LEU A 45 -0.55 -21.53 -15.57
N GLU A 46 -0.15 -20.59 -16.43
CA GLU A 46 -1.02 -20.09 -17.48
C GLU A 46 -1.41 -21.21 -18.46
N PRO A 47 -2.72 -21.38 -18.77
CA PRO A 47 -3.20 -22.45 -19.64
C PRO A 47 -2.47 -22.50 -20.99
N MET A 48 -2.12 -21.34 -21.53
CA MET A 48 -1.41 -21.22 -22.81
C MET A 48 0.05 -21.69 -22.72
N PHE A 49 0.74 -21.44 -21.60
CA PHE A 49 2.12 -21.89 -21.40
C PHE A 49 2.18 -23.42 -21.24
N LEU A 50 1.24 -24.00 -20.49
CA LEU A 50 1.13 -25.44 -20.33
C LEU A 50 0.86 -26.16 -21.66
N LEU A 51 0.03 -25.56 -22.53
CA LEU A 51 -0.21 -26.09 -23.87
C LEU A 51 1.07 -26.11 -24.71
N LEU A 52 1.84 -25.02 -24.72
CA LEU A 52 3.12 -24.94 -25.43
C LEU A 52 4.17 -25.92 -24.90
N LEU A 53 4.22 -26.09 -23.58
CA LEU A 53 5.10 -27.06 -22.94
C LEU A 53 4.69 -28.49 -23.31
N ALA A 54 3.41 -28.80 -23.27
CA ALA A 54 2.88 -30.11 -23.65
C ALA A 54 3.17 -30.43 -25.13
N THR A 55 2.92 -29.50 -26.05
CA THR A 55 3.23 -29.72 -27.47
C THR A 55 4.73 -29.89 -27.70
N SER A 56 5.57 -29.09 -27.03
CA SER A 56 7.04 -29.25 -27.10
C SER A 56 7.50 -30.64 -26.65
N ILE A 57 6.94 -31.19 -25.56
CA ILE A 57 7.23 -32.55 -25.09
C ILE A 57 6.77 -33.60 -26.10
N ILE A 58 5.58 -33.44 -26.68
CA ILE A 58 5.04 -34.35 -27.71
C ILE A 58 5.99 -34.39 -28.91
N TYR A 59 6.39 -33.25 -29.48
CA TYR A 59 7.31 -33.21 -30.61
C TYR A 59 8.69 -33.80 -30.30
N PHE A 60 9.18 -33.61 -29.07
CA PHE A 60 10.42 -34.23 -28.63
C PHE A 60 10.30 -35.77 -28.59
N ALA A 61 9.14 -36.29 -28.16
CA ALA A 61 8.86 -37.72 -28.14
C ALA A 61 8.69 -38.32 -29.55
N LEU A 62 8.19 -37.55 -30.52
CA LEU A 62 8.13 -37.95 -31.94
C LEU A 62 9.51 -37.98 -32.62
N GLY A 63 10.55 -37.41 -31.99
CA GLY A 63 11.91 -37.39 -32.52
C GLY A 63 12.18 -36.26 -33.52
N GLU A 64 11.22 -35.35 -33.70
CA GLU A 64 11.32 -34.18 -34.58
C GLU A 64 12.10 -33.05 -33.90
N ARG A 65 13.42 -33.21 -33.85
CA ARG A 65 14.31 -32.29 -33.12
C ARG A 65 14.20 -30.84 -33.61
N SER A 66 14.01 -30.62 -34.91
CA SER A 66 13.86 -29.28 -35.49
C SER A 66 12.64 -28.53 -34.95
N GLU A 67 11.48 -29.20 -34.89
CA GLU A 67 10.24 -28.60 -34.38
C GLU A 67 10.32 -28.38 -32.86
N ALA A 68 10.90 -29.34 -32.12
CA ALA A 68 11.07 -29.20 -30.69
C ALA A 68 11.96 -27.99 -30.31
N TYR A 69 13.07 -27.76 -31.02
CA TYR A 69 13.91 -26.59 -30.80
C TYR A 69 13.21 -25.28 -31.16
N PHE A 70 12.41 -25.27 -32.23
CA PHE A 70 11.60 -24.11 -32.60
C PHE A 70 10.59 -23.75 -31.49
N MET A 71 9.89 -24.76 -30.95
CA MET A 71 8.95 -24.59 -29.85
C MET A 71 9.64 -24.10 -28.57
N ALA A 72 10.80 -24.68 -28.23
CA ALA A 72 11.59 -24.25 -27.07
C ALA A 72 12.04 -22.78 -27.20
N GLY A 73 12.46 -22.35 -28.40
CA GLY A 73 12.76 -20.95 -28.69
C GLY A 73 11.55 -20.05 -28.50
N ALA A 74 10.38 -20.46 -29.00
CA ALA A 74 9.13 -19.71 -28.84
C ALA A 74 8.76 -19.53 -27.35
N ILE A 75 8.91 -20.59 -26.53
CA ILE A 75 8.67 -20.53 -25.08
C ILE A 75 9.56 -19.48 -24.41
N VAL A 76 10.86 -19.43 -24.75
CA VAL A 76 11.81 -18.45 -24.20
C VAL A 76 11.41 -17.02 -24.57
N VAL A 77 11.03 -16.79 -25.83
CA VAL A 77 10.60 -15.47 -26.31
C VAL A 77 9.33 -15.03 -25.59
N VAL A 78 8.31 -15.89 -25.52
CA VAL A 78 7.04 -15.58 -24.85
C VAL A 78 7.25 -15.33 -23.36
N SER A 79 8.05 -16.14 -22.68
CA SER A 79 8.37 -15.96 -21.25
C SER A 79 9.07 -14.63 -20.99
N THR A 80 10.01 -14.24 -21.86
CA THR A 80 10.72 -12.96 -21.75
C THR A 80 9.77 -11.78 -21.93
N ILE A 81 8.91 -11.83 -22.95
CA ILE A 81 7.90 -10.81 -23.21
C ILE A 81 6.93 -10.70 -22.03
N SER A 82 6.42 -11.83 -21.52
CA SER A 82 5.50 -11.87 -20.39
C SER A 82 6.12 -11.27 -19.12
N THR A 83 7.36 -11.65 -18.79
CA THR A 83 8.10 -11.09 -17.64
C THR A 83 8.31 -9.59 -17.77
N TYR A 84 8.59 -9.10 -18.98
CA TYR A 84 8.73 -7.67 -19.27
C TYR A 84 7.40 -6.92 -19.13
N GLN A 85 6.29 -7.51 -19.59
CA GLN A 85 4.94 -6.94 -19.44
C GLN A 85 4.53 -6.85 -17.96
N ASP A 86 4.78 -7.91 -17.17
CA ASP A 86 4.48 -7.93 -15.74
C ASP A 86 5.29 -6.85 -15.00
N SER A 87 6.58 -6.72 -15.32
CA SER A 87 7.44 -5.67 -14.77
C SER A 87 6.95 -4.26 -15.09
N ARG A 88 6.47 -4.02 -16.32
CA ARG A 88 5.93 -2.73 -16.74
C ARG A 88 4.63 -2.40 -16.01
N SER A 89 3.75 -3.38 -15.83
CA SER A 89 2.50 -3.24 -15.09
C SER A 89 2.77 -2.88 -13.61
N ARG A 90 3.69 -3.60 -12.96
CA ARG A 90 4.11 -3.30 -11.58
C ARG A 90 4.69 -1.90 -11.43
N LYS A 91 5.50 -1.45 -12.39
CA LYS A 91 6.05 -0.08 -12.39
C LYS A 91 4.98 0.98 -12.49
N ALA A 92 3.94 0.78 -13.30
CA ALA A 92 2.82 1.72 -13.41
C ALA A 92 2.05 1.84 -12.08
N LEU A 93 1.79 0.71 -11.41
CA LEU A 93 1.16 0.70 -10.09
C LEU A 93 2.02 1.38 -9.01
N THR A 94 3.34 1.16 -9.06
CA THR A 94 4.28 1.79 -8.12
C THR A 94 4.35 3.30 -8.36
N ALA A 95 4.35 3.75 -9.62
CA ALA A 95 4.36 5.17 -9.95
C ALA A 95 3.08 5.90 -9.47
N LEU A 96 1.93 5.24 -9.55
CA LEU A 96 0.68 5.75 -8.97
C LEU A 96 0.75 5.87 -7.43
N ARG A 97 1.40 4.90 -6.76
CA ARG A 97 1.64 4.96 -5.30
C ARG A 97 2.56 6.12 -4.91
N VAL A 98 3.66 6.33 -5.64
CA VAL A 98 4.62 7.41 -5.35
C VAL A 98 4.03 8.80 -5.61
N PHE A 99 3.16 8.95 -6.62
CA PHE A 99 2.46 10.22 -6.85
C PHE A 99 1.40 10.53 -5.78
N SER A 100 0.95 9.50 -5.06
CA SER A 100 0.09 9.59 -3.89
C SER A 100 0.93 9.50 -2.62
N GLU A 101 2.00 10.30 -2.53
CA GLU A 101 2.71 10.53 -1.27
C GLU A 101 1.76 11.31 -0.34
N ALA A 102 0.80 10.60 0.23
CA ALA A 102 -0.16 11.15 1.14
C ALA A 102 0.61 11.82 2.28
N GLN A 103 0.29 13.08 2.53
CA GLN A 103 0.82 13.84 3.64
C GLN A 103 -0.25 13.86 4.73
N ALA A 104 0.14 13.51 5.94
CA ALA A 104 -0.68 13.67 7.14
C ALA A 104 -0.29 14.98 7.84
N THR A 105 -1.28 15.71 8.34
CA THR A 105 -1.05 16.86 9.21
C THR A 105 -1.12 16.38 10.65
N VAL A 106 -0.05 16.58 11.42
CA VAL A 106 0.01 16.17 12.84
C VAL A 106 0.47 17.33 13.72
N VAL A 107 0.13 17.26 15.01
CA VAL A 107 0.68 18.16 16.03
C VAL A 107 1.85 17.46 16.71
N ARG A 108 3.05 18.06 16.61
CA ARG A 108 4.28 17.62 17.27
C ARG A 108 5.05 18.83 17.81
N ASN A 109 5.69 18.69 18.97
CA ASN A 109 6.42 19.78 19.64
C ASN A 109 5.62 21.10 19.72
N ASN A 110 4.31 21.01 19.99
CA ASN A 110 3.38 22.13 20.03
C ASN A 110 3.32 22.97 18.73
N ALA A 111 3.55 22.33 17.58
CA ALA A 111 3.42 22.91 16.26
C ALA A 111 2.66 21.97 15.32
N VAL A 112 1.91 22.55 14.38
CA VAL A 112 1.23 21.79 13.32
C VAL A 112 2.22 21.58 12.18
N VAL A 113 2.50 20.32 11.84
CA VAL A 113 3.50 19.93 10.84
C VAL A 113 2.87 18.92 9.86
N LYS A 114 3.16 19.09 8.56
CA LYS A 114 2.84 18.08 7.55
C LYS A 114 3.99 17.09 7.43
N ILE A 115 3.68 15.81 7.56
CA ILE A 115 4.63 14.72 7.47
C ILE A 115 4.12 13.65 6.49
N PRO A 116 5.00 12.85 5.89
CA PRO A 116 4.58 11.68 5.12
C PRO A 116 3.73 10.73 5.97
N VAL A 117 2.71 10.09 5.38
CA VAL A 117 1.86 9.09 6.10
C VAL A 117 2.70 7.97 6.71
N GLU A 118 3.79 7.57 6.06
CA GLU A 118 4.71 6.53 6.56
C GLU A 118 5.42 6.90 7.88
N ASP A 119 5.51 8.19 8.18
CA ASP A 119 6.20 8.72 9.36
C ASP A 119 5.26 8.98 10.53
N VAL A 120 3.95 8.77 10.35
CA VAL A 120 2.94 8.79 11.43
C VAL A 120 3.21 7.64 12.39
N VAL A 121 3.17 7.92 13.69
CA VAL A 121 3.42 6.94 14.75
C VAL A 121 2.24 6.88 15.73
N VAL A 122 2.14 5.75 16.43
CA VAL A 122 1.13 5.57 17.49
C VAL A 122 1.34 6.62 18.58
N GLY A 123 0.29 7.39 18.86
CA GLY A 123 0.30 8.49 19.83
C GLY A 123 0.32 9.89 19.20
N ASP A 124 0.57 9.99 17.89
CA ASP A 124 0.44 11.28 17.20
C ASP A 124 -1.00 11.82 17.28
N HIS A 125 -1.10 13.15 17.40
CA HIS A 125 -2.37 13.85 17.29
C HIS A 125 -2.51 14.34 15.85
N MET A 126 -3.43 13.74 15.10
CA MET A 126 -3.66 14.07 13.69
C MET A 126 -4.73 15.15 13.55
N VAL A 127 -4.49 16.10 12.65
CA VAL A 127 -5.44 17.13 12.27
C VAL A 127 -6.02 16.75 10.91
N VAL A 128 -7.33 16.60 10.85
CA VAL A 128 -8.07 16.15 9.67
C VAL A 128 -8.97 17.29 9.23
N GLU A 129 -8.80 17.71 7.99
CA GLU A 129 -9.61 18.77 7.36
C GLU A 129 -10.62 18.15 6.38
N GLU A 130 -11.62 18.93 5.97
CA GLU A 130 -12.58 18.49 4.97
C GLU A 130 -11.88 18.04 3.68
N GLY A 131 -12.25 16.88 3.16
CA GLY A 131 -11.65 16.30 1.95
C GLY A 131 -10.29 15.62 2.16
N SER A 132 -9.76 15.58 3.39
CA SER A 132 -8.54 14.82 3.69
C SER A 132 -8.81 13.34 3.94
N LEU A 133 -7.81 12.50 3.64
CA LEU A 133 -7.85 11.07 3.92
C LEU A 133 -7.31 10.81 5.33
N LEU A 134 -7.92 9.87 6.06
CA LEU A 134 -7.40 9.40 7.33
C LEU A 134 -6.15 8.54 7.09
N ALA A 135 -5.01 8.96 7.62
CA ALA A 135 -3.72 8.30 7.42
C ALA A 135 -3.49 7.06 8.31
N ALA A 136 -4.22 6.97 9.42
CA ALA A 136 -4.15 5.87 10.38
C ALA A 136 -5.44 5.81 11.20
N ASP A 137 -5.69 4.65 11.82
CA ASP A 137 -6.78 4.48 12.78
C ASP A 137 -6.51 5.27 14.05
N GLY A 138 -7.56 5.86 14.64
CA GLY A 138 -7.43 6.70 15.82
C GLY A 138 -8.75 6.94 16.55
N VAL A 139 -8.64 7.65 17.67
CA VAL A 139 -9.79 8.07 18.48
C VAL A 139 -10.01 9.56 18.28
N ILE A 140 -11.27 9.96 18.06
CA ILE A 140 -11.63 11.37 17.92
C ILE A 140 -11.55 12.04 19.29
N LEU A 141 -10.62 13.00 19.42
CA LEU A 141 -10.46 13.81 20.63
C LEU A 141 -11.33 15.07 20.59
N GLN A 142 -11.44 15.70 19.41
CA GLN A 142 -12.22 16.90 19.17
C GLN A 142 -12.72 16.89 17.73
N SER A 143 -14.00 17.23 17.52
CA SER A 143 -14.62 17.31 16.19
C SER A 143 -15.58 18.49 16.08
N ASN A 144 -15.71 19.02 14.87
CA ASN A 144 -16.75 19.97 14.49
C ASN A 144 -17.44 19.43 13.25
N ASP A 145 -18.64 18.88 13.41
CA ASP A 145 -19.43 18.25 12.34
C ASP A 145 -18.63 17.25 11.47
N PHE A 146 -17.96 16.33 12.15
CA PHE A 146 -17.16 15.30 11.51
C PHE A 146 -18.03 14.20 10.89
N SER A 147 -17.82 13.94 9.62
CA SER A 147 -18.40 12.84 8.86
C SER A 147 -17.28 12.15 8.10
N VAL A 148 -17.26 10.81 8.11
CA VAL A 148 -16.30 10.04 7.35
C VAL A 148 -17.02 9.09 6.41
N ASN A 149 -16.42 8.94 5.23
CA ASN A 149 -16.88 7.99 4.24
C ASN A 149 -16.08 6.68 4.39
N GLU A 150 -16.74 5.64 4.87
CA GLU A 150 -16.16 4.29 5.00
C GLU A 150 -16.42 3.41 3.77
N SER A 151 -16.94 3.95 2.66
CA SER A 151 -17.28 3.16 1.48
C SER A 151 -16.11 2.36 0.90
N ILE A 152 -14.88 2.84 1.09
CA ILE A 152 -13.64 2.14 0.69
C ILE A 152 -13.47 0.81 1.46
N LEU A 153 -13.92 0.76 2.72
CA LEU A 153 -13.78 -0.40 3.60
C LEU A 153 -15.02 -1.29 3.61
N THR A 154 -16.22 -0.70 3.57
CA THR A 154 -17.49 -1.42 3.75
C THR A 154 -18.28 -1.64 2.46
N GLY A 155 -17.97 -0.91 1.38
CA GLY A 155 -18.67 -0.99 0.10
C GLY A 155 -20.04 -0.28 0.08
N GLU A 156 -20.49 0.27 1.22
CA GLU A 156 -21.75 0.98 1.33
C GLU A 156 -21.51 2.50 1.28
N PRO A 157 -22.23 3.27 0.43
CA PRO A 157 -21.98 4.70 0.24
C PRO A 157 -22.57 5.59 1.35
N SER A 158 -22.93 5.05 2.51
CA SER A 158 -23.52 5.83 3.61
C SER A 158 -22.42 6.42 4.49
N PRO A 159 -22.25 7.76 4.56
CA PRO A 159 -21.31 8.37 5.48
C PRO A 159 -21.78 8.14 6.92
N TRP A 160 -20.88 7.70 7.79
CA TRP A 160 -21.21 7.60 9.21
C TRP A 160 -21.00 8.96 9.87
N HIS A 161 -21.98 9.35 10.67
CA HIS A 161 -21.91 10.56 11.47
C HIS A 161 -21.38 10.23 12.86
N ALA A 162 -20.19 10.74 13.19
CA ALA A 162 -19.70 10.74 14.57
C ALA A 162 -20.51 11.77 15.37
N ALA A 163 -21.69 11.40 15.84
CA ALA A 163 -22.45 12.29 16.71
C ALA A 163 -21.63 12.60 17.97
N ARG A 164 -21.47 13.92 18.26
CA ARG A 164 -20.76 14.49 19.41
C ARG A 164 -20.91 13.61 20.66
N THR A 165 -19.87 12.82 20.95
CA THR A 165 -19.74 12.21 22.25
C THR A 165 -18.73 13.06 23.01
N HIS A 166 -19.22 13.91 23.91
CA HIS A 166 -18.41 14.50 24.96
C HIS A 166 -17.79 13.35 25.76
N LEU A 167 -16.61 12.85 25.35
CA LEU A 167 -15.83 11.96 26.17
C LEU A 167 -15.23 12.81 27.29
N LYS A 168 -15.95 12.84 28.41
CA LYS A 168 -15.47 13.39 29.67
C LYS A 168 -14.24 12.58 30.05
N VAL A 169 -13.05 13.17 29.88
CA VAL A 169 -11.78 12.61 30.36
C VAL A 169 -11.96 12.38 31.87
N PRO A 170 -11.81 11.14 32.38
CA PRO A 170 -11.83 10.91 33.82
C PRO A 170 -10.59 11.58 34.45
N PRO A 171 -10.69 12.07 35.70
CA PRO A 171 -9.60 12.76 36.38
C PRO A 171 -8.38 11.87 36.61
#